data_AF-A0A259P001-F1
#
_entry.id   AF-A0A259P001-F1
#
_cell.length_a   1.000
_cell.length_b   1.000
_cell.length_c   1.000
_cell.angle_alpha   90.00
_cell.angle_beta   90.00
_cell.angle_gamma   90.00
#
_symmetry.space_group_name_H-M   'P 1'
#
loop_
_entity.id
_entity.type
_entity.pdbx_description
1 polymer ?
#
loop_
_entity_poly.entity_id
_entity_poly.type
_entity_poly.pdbx_seq_one_letter_code
_entity_poly.pdbx_strand_id
1 'polypeptide(L)'
;QQLAKNLFLSSEQNYFRKGQELIIAGLLETILSKERLYEIYLNSVEWGEGIFGIGAASQHYYGIKPASLDREQSAALASALPAPKCFDKSTYCRKANIHFPTRQEFILENMDRVALAPNKKSKTSKN
;
A
#
# COMPACT_ATOMS: atom_id res chain seq x y z
N GLN A 1 -10.41 -11.03 -4.98
CA GLN A 1 -9.06 -11.59 -5.19
C GLN A 1 -8.55 -11.36 -6.61
N GLN A 2 -8.27 -10.11 -7.00
CA GLN A 2 -7.54 -9.79 -8.25
C GLN A 2 -6.35 -8.85 -8.01
N LEU A 3 -6.17 -8.33 -6.80
CA LEU A 3 -5.13 -7.33 -6.49
C LEU A 3 -3.73 -7.93 -6.58
N ALA A 4 -3.48 -9.09 -5.95
CA ALA A 4 -2.20 -9.79 -6.06
C ALA A 4 -1.91 -10.18 -7.52
N LYS A 5 -2.93 -10.63 -8.27
CA LYS A 5 -2.75 -10.95 -9.69
C LYS A 5 -2.37 -9.72 -10.51
N ASN A 6 -3.03 -8.58 -10.36
CA ASN A 6 -2.73 -7.40 -11.16
C ASN A 6 -1.43 -6.69 -10.73
N LEU A 7 -1.02 -6.82 -9.46
CA LEU A 7 0.23 -6.23 -8.95
C LEU A 7 1.48 -7.05 -9.32
N PHE A 8 1.36 -8.38 -9.42
CA PHE A 8 2.45 -9.29 -9.82
C PHE A 8 2.41 -9.70 -11.31
N LEU A 9 1.27 -9.59 -12.00
CA LEU A 9 1.15 -9.83 -13.43
C LEU A 9 1.07 -8.52 -14.22
N SER A 10 2.19 -7.80 -14.35
CA SER A 10 2.33 -6.77 -15.38
C SER A 10 3.63 -6.95 -16.17
N SER A 11 3.46 -7.30 -17.46
CA SER A 11 4.34 -7.09 -18.61
C SER A 11 5.79 -7.62 -18.64
N GLU A 12 6.06 -8.84 -18.17
CA GLU A 12 7.29 -9.55 -18.60
C GLU A 12 7.03 -10.98 -19.10
N GLN A 13 7.70 -11.31 -20.21
CA GLN A 13 7.53 -12.53 -21.02
C GLN A 13 8.17 -13.78 -20.41
N ASN A 14 8.70 -13.73 -19.19
CA ASN A 14 9.38 -14.85 -18.56
C ASN A 14 8.46 -15.57 -17.54
N TYR A 15 7.64 -16.48 -18.06
CA TYR A 15 6.70 -17.30 -17.27
C TYR A 15 7.37 -18.12 -16.15
N PHE A 16 8.66 -18.44 -16.27
CA PHE A 16 9.40 -19.17 -15.25
C PHE A 16 9.66 -18.31 -14.00
N ARG A 17 10.12 -17.06 -14.18
CA ARG A 17 10.31 -16.09 -13.09
C ARG A 17 8.99 -15.78 -12.37
N LYS A 18 7.92 -15.69 -13.15
CA LYS A 18 6.55 -15.50 -12.66
C LYS A 18 6.05 -16.68 -11.83
N GLY A 19 6.43 -17.91 -12.20
CA GLY A 19 6.18 -19.10 -11.40
C GLY A 19 6.91 -19.08 -10.05
N GLN A 20 8.17 -18.64 -10.03
CA GLN A 20 8.95 -18.49 -8.80
C GLN A 20 8.35 -17.43 -7.88
N GLU A 21 7.95 -16.28 -8.41
CA GLU A 21 7.26 -15.22 -7.65
C GLU A 21 5.95 -15.74 -7.02
N LEU A 22 5.17 -16.54 -7.75
CA LEU A 22 3.93 -17.13 -7.23
C LEU A 22 4.18 -18.14 -6.10
N ILE A 23 5.22 -18.97 -6.20
CA ILE A 23 5.59 -19.93 -5.15
C ILE A 23 6.04 -19.18 -3.90
N ILE A 24 6.90 -18.17 -4.06
CA ILE A 24 7.41 -17.36 -2.95
C ILE A 24 6.27 -16.59 -2.29
N ALA A 25 5.39 -15.95 -3.07
CA ALA A 25 4.22 -15.27 -2.55
C ALA A 25 3.29 -16.24 -1.81
N GLY A 26 3.04 -17.43 -2.37
CA GLY A 26 2.24 -18.47 -1.73
C GLY A 26 2.83 -18.94 -0.39
N LEU A 27 4.14 -19.19 -0.34
CA LEU A 27 4.85 -19.56 0.91
C LEU A 27 4.83 -18.42 1.94
N LEU A 28 4.99 -17.18 1.51
CA LEU A 28 4.90 -16.02 2.41
C LEU A 28 3.49 -15.89 3.00
N GLU A 29 2.44 -16.16 2.21
CA GLU A 29 1.06 -16.14 2.70
C GLU A 29 0.73 -17.28 3.69
N THR A 30 1.42 -18.42 3.62
CA THR A 30 1.22 -19.52 4.58
C THR A 30 2.00 -19.32 5.88
N ILE A 31 3.13 -18.61 5.82
CA ILE A 31 4.02 -18.39 6.97
C ILE A 31 3.67 -17.10 7.71
N LEU A 32 3.27 -16.03 7.00
CA LEU A 32 3.01 -14.71 7.58
C LEU A 32 1.51 -14.41 7.66
N SER A 33 1.09 -13.71 8.73
CA SER A 33 -0.25 -13.14 8.79
C SER A 33 -0.42 -12.06 7.71
N LYS A 34 -1.67 -11.84 7.27
CA LYS A 34 -1.98 -10.76 6.31
C LYS A 34 -1.50 -9.39 6.82
N GLU A 35 -1.64 -9.13 8.12
CA GLU A 35 -1.14 -7.91 8.76
C GLU A 35 0.38 -7.76 8.59
N ARG A 36 1.15 -8.83 8.84
CA ARG A 36 2.61 -8.80 8.71
C ARG A 36 3.05 -8.61 7.26
N LEU A 37 2.34 -9.21 6.32
CA LEU A 37 2.58 -9.01 4.89
C LEU A 37 2.37 -7.54 4.50
N TYR A 38 1.27 -6.92 4.96
CA TYR A 38 1.02 -5.49 4.71
C TYR A 38 2.03 -4.60 5.40
N GLU A 39 2.46 -4.92 6.63
CA GLU A 39 3.49 -4.16 7.33
C GLU A 39 4.82 -4.17 6.54
N ILE A 40 5.26 -5.34 6.06
CA ILE A 40 6.46 -5.46 5.24
C ILE A 40 6.28 -4.66 3.94
N TYR A 41 5.15 -4.84 3.26
CA TYR A 41 4.85 -4.12 2.02
C TYR A 41 4.93 -2.60 2.22
N LEU A 42 4.18 -2.05 3.17
CA LEU A 42 4.12 -0.61 3.43
C LEU A 42 5.47 -0.02 3.84
N ASN A 43 6.34 -0.81 4.48
CA ASN A 43 7.71 -0.38 4.82
C ASN A 43 8.73 -0.58 3.70
N SER A 44 8.40 -1.31 2.63
CA SER A 44 9.32 -1.58 1.51
C SER A 44 9.08 -0.71 0.28
N VAL A 45 7.84 -0.27 0.05
CA VAL A 45 7.50 0.51 -1.15
C VAL A 45 8.03 1.94 -1.07
N GLU A 46 8.27 2.51 -2.24
CA GLU A 46 8.59 3.93 -2.41
C GLU A 46 7.29 4.76 -2.38
N TRP A 47 7.30 5.86 -1.63
CA TRP A 47 6.17 6.77 -1.41
C TRP A 47 6.38 8.16 -2.01
N GLY A 48 7.57 8.43 -2.54
CA GLY A 48 8.01 9.69 -3.14
C GLY A 48 9.47 9.56 -3.57
N GLU A 49 10.09 10.59 -4.15
CA GLU A 49 11.46 10.43 -4.67
C GLU A 49 12.46 10.12 -3.55
N GLY A 50 12.92 8.86 -3.47
CA GLY A 50 13.85 8.42 -2.42
C GLY A 50 13.22 8.19 -1.04
N ILE A 51 11.88 8.19 -0.95
CA ILE A 51 11.17 8.03 0.32
C ILE A 51 10.65 6.61 0.43
N PHE A 52 11.34 5.76 1.20
CA PHE A 52 11.00 4.35 1.34
C PHE A 52 10.35 4.06 2.69
N GLY A 53 9.21 3.39 2.64
CA GLY A 53 8.48 2.95 3.81
C GLY A 53 7.53 3.97 4.42
N ILE A 54 6.45 3.47 5.01
CA ILE A 54 5.35 4.29 5.56
C ILE A 54 5.82 5.18 6.72
N GLY A 55 6.84 4.76 7.47
CA GLY A 55 7.47 5.59 8.50
C GLY A 55 8.07 6.88 7.94
N ALA A 56 8.91 6.76 6.92
CA ALA A 56 9.52 7.90 6.26
C ALA A 56 8.46 8.77 5.56
N ALA A 57 7.47 8.14 4.91
CA ALA A 57 6.39 8.84 4.25
C ALA A 57 5.54 9.68 5.23
N SER A 58 5.13 9.10 6.36
CA SER A 58 4.31 9.82 7.37
C SER A 58 5.05 11.02 7.95
N GLN A 59 6.36 10.88 8.17
CA GLN A 59 7.20 11.98 8.63
C GLN A 59 7.39 13.05 7.54
N HIS A 60 7.61 12.64 6.29
CA HIS A 60 7.83 13.55 5.16
C HIS A 60 6.59 14.39 4.83
N TYR A 61 5.42 13.77 4.73
CA TYR A 61 4.20 14.46 4.31
C TYR A 61 3.45 15.17 5.45
N TYR A 62 3.55 14.65 6.68
CA TYR A 62 2.71 15.11 7.79
C TYR A 62 3.48 15.37 9.09
N GLY A 63 4.77 15.02 9.17
CA GLY A 63 5.57 15.23 10.38
C GLY A 63 5.18 14.37 11.58
N ILE A 64 4.46 13.26 11.34
CA ILE A 64 3.90 12.41 12.40
C ILE A 64 4.27 10.93 12.23
N LYS A 65 4.05 10.16 13.29
CA LYS A 65 4.21 8.69 13.26
C LYS A 65 3.08 8.06 12.43
N PRO A 66 3.33 6.92 11.75
CA PRO A 66 2.29 6.21 10.98
C PRO A 66 1.04 5.86 11.79
N ALA A 67 1.20 5.52 13.07
CA ALA A 67 0.08 5.19 13.96
C ALA A 67 -0.81 6.39 14.32
N SER A 68 -0.36 7.62 14.00
CA SER A 68 -1.09 8.86 14.25
C SER A 68 -1.77 9.41 12.99
N LEU A 69 -1.62 8.73 11.85
CA LEU A 69 -2.31 9.13 10.61
C LEU A 69 -3.82 9.06 10.82
N ASP A 70 -4.50 10.15 10.46
CA ASP A 70 -5.94 10.15 10.38
C ASP A 70 -6.44 9.46 9.11
N ARG A 71 -7.77 9.41 8.96
CA ARG A 71 -8.44 8.75 7.83
C ARG A 71 -8.11 9.42 6.49
N GLU A 72 -8.04 10.75 6.45
CA GLU A 72 -7.77 11.50 5.23
C GLU A 72 -6.31 11.35 4.81
N GLN A 73 -5.37 11.47 5.74
CA GLN A 73 -3.94 11.28 5.52
C GLN A 73 -3.64 9.86 5.05
N SER A 74 -4.29 8.86 5.67
CA SER A 74 -4.17 7.46 5.25
C SER A 74 -4.68 7.24 3.82
N ALA A 75 -5.81 7.84 3.47
CA ALA A 75 -6.37 7.74 2.13
C ALA A 75 -5.51 8.46 1.08
N ALA A 76 -4.95 9.63 1.43
CA ALA A 76 -4.04 10.37 0.57
C ALA A 76 -2.79 9.55 0.25
N LEU A 77 -2.13 8.99 1.26
CA LEU A 77 -0.97 8.11 1.05
C LEU A 77 -1.36 6.88 0.23
N ALA A 78 -2.47 6.22 0.53
CA ALA A 78 -2.94 5.08 -0.26
C ALA A 78 -3.19 5.45 -1.73
N SER A 79 -3.65 6.68 -2.00
CA SER A 79 -3.84 7.20 -3.36
C SER A 79 -2.53 7.39 -4.14
N ALA A 80 -1.41 7.58 -3.42
CA ALA A 80 -0.08 7.82 -3.97
C ALA A 80 0.60 6.57 -4.52
N LEU A 81 0.30 5.38 -3.96
CA LEU A 81 0.94 4.11 -4.30
C LEU A 81 1.07 3.79 -5.81
N PRO A 82 0.10 4.12 -6.69
CA PRO A 82 0.23 3.87 -8.12
C PRO A 82 1.30 4.74 -8.81
N ALA A 83 1.61 5.92 -8.27
CA ALA A 83 2.53 6.88 -8.86
C ALA A 83 3.22 7.75 -7.79
N PRO A 84 4.01 7.15 -6.89
CA PRO A 84 4.52 7.80 -5.68
C PRO A 84 5.40 9.02 -5.97
N LYS A 85 6.28 8.94 -6.98
CA LYS A 85 7.12 10.08 -7.37
C LYS A 85 6.32 11.25 -7.93
N CYS A 86 5.24 10.97 -8.67
CA CYS A 86 4.33 12.00 -9.19
C CYS A 86 3.52 12.63 -8.06
N PHE A 87 3.12 11.85 -7.06
CA PHE A 87 2.48 12.36 -5.86
C PHE A 87 3.39 13.33 -5.08
N ASP A 88 4.68 13.00 -4.93
CA ASP A 88 5.67 13.84 -4.27
C ASP A 88 6.05 15.09 -5.09
N LYS A 89 6.37 14.91 -6.38
CA LYS A 89 6.81 16.00 -7.27
C LYS A 89 6.09 15.91 -8.61
N SER A 90 5.39 16.99 -8.94
CA SER A 90 4.62 17.14 -10.19
C SER A 90 5.47 16.98 -11.46
N THR A 91 6.79 17.18 -11.38
CA THR A 91 7.74 16.96 -12.47
C THR A 91 7.71 15.52 -13.00
N TYR A 92 7.42 14.54 -12.15
CA TYR A 92 7.26 13.13 -12.55
C TYR A 92 5.89 12.83 -13.17
N CYS A 93 4.91 13.73 -13.04
CA CYS A 93 3.57 13.56 -13.61
C CYS A 93 3.46 13.88 -15.10
N ARG A 94 4.58 14.24 -15.77
CA ARG A 94 4.59 14.82 -17.12
C ARG A 94 3.86 14.00 -18.20
N LYS A 95 3.66 12.69 -17.98
CA LYS A 95 2.89 11.78 -18.88
C LYS A 95 1.66 11.14 -18.23
N ALA A 96 1.44 11.36 -16.94
CA ALA A 96 0.44 10.64 -16.17
C ALA A 96 -0.75 11.55 -15.86
N ASN A 97 -1.92 11.26 -16.43
CA ASN A 97 -3.16 11.97 -16.10
C ASN A 97 -3.76 11.42 -14.79
N ILE A 98 -3.05 11.66 -13.68
CA ILE A 98 -3.43 11.14 -12.35
C ILE A 98 -3.95 12.29 -11.52
N HIS A 99 -5.23 12.20 -11.14
CA HIS A 99 -5.85 13.13 -10.21
C HIS A 99 -5.93 12.49 -8.82
N PHE A 100 -4.91 12.74 -7.99
CA PHE A 100 -4.82 12.17 -6.64
C PHE A 100 -6.01 12.51 -5.74
N PRO A 101 -6.56 13.74 -5.72
CA PRO A 101 -7.71 14.06 -4.88
C PRO A 101 -8.94 13.18 -5.17
N THR A 102 -9.26 12.95 -6.44
CA THR A 102 -10.39 12.09 -6.82
C THR A 102 -10.16 10.63 -6.40
N ARG A 103 -8.92 10.16 -6.45
CA ARG A 103 -8.58 8.81 -5.96
C ARG A 103 -8.69 8.73 -4.44
N GLN A 104 -8.26 9.76 -3.73
CA GLN A 104 -8.40 9.85 -2.28
C GLN A 104 -9.88 9.83 -1.88
N GLU A 105 -10.73 10.63 -2.53
CA GLU A 105 -12.18 10.63 -2.32
C GLU A 105 -12.77 9.23 -2.54
N PHE A 106 -12.45 8.60 -3.68
CA PHE A 106 -12.88 7.23 -3.95
C PHE A 106 -12.45 6.25 -2.84
N ILE A 107 -11.23 6.36 -2.32
CA ILE A 107 -10.76 5.53 -1.21
C ILE A 107 -11.59 5.82 0.05
N LEU A 108 -11.76 7.09 0.42
CA LEU A 108 -12.54 7.50 1.60
C LEU A 108 -13.98 7.01 1.56
N GLU A 109 -14.63 7.03 0.39
CA GLU A 109 -15.99 6.52 0.22
C GLU A 109 -16.09 5.00 0.39
N ASN A 110 -15.01 4.28 0.09
CA ASN A 110 -14.98 2.82 0.12
C ASN A 110 -14.37 2.24 1.41
N MET A 111 -13.66 3.02 2.21
CA MET A 111 -13.04 2.56 3.47
C MET A 111 -14.04 1.92 4.43
N ASP A 112 -15.27 2.44 4.53
CA ASP A 112 -16.29 1.88 5.43
C ASP A 112 -17.01 0.65 4.84
N ARG A 113 -16.88 0.46 3.52
CA ARG A 113 -17.52 -0.65 2.79
C ARG A 113 -16.62 -1.89 2.73
N VAL A 114 -15.34 -1.75 3.05
CA VAL A 114 -14.37 -2.84 3.01
C VAL A 114 -14.24 -3.46 4.39
N ALA A 115 -14.66 -4.73 4.52
CA ALA A 115 -14.37 -5.51 5.70
C ALA A 115 -12.85 -5.74 5.82
N LEU A 116 -12.23 -5.17 6.85
CA LEU A 116 -10.85 -5.48 7.20
C LEU A 116 -10.76 -6.93 7.70
N ALA A 117 -9.65 -7.60 7.40
CA ALA A 117 -9.38 -8.91 7.98
C ALA A 117 -9.43 -8.81 9.52
N PRO A 118 -10.07 -9.76 10.22
CA PRO A 118 -10.24 -9.68 11.66
C PRO A 118 -8.88 -9.60 12.36
N ASN A 119 -8.69 -8.55 13.15
CA ASN A 119 -7.46 -8.29 13.87
C ASN A 119 -7.30 -9.31 15.01
N LYS A 120 -6.20 -10.07 15.01
CA LYS A 120 -5.98 -11.12 16.03
C LYS A 120 -5.72 -10.53 17.43
N LYS A 121 -5.44 -9.22 17.53
CA LYS A 121 -5.08 -8.54 18.79
C LYS A 121 -6.27 -8.02 19.63
N SER A 122 -7.54 -8.12 19.22
CA SER A 122 -8.66 -7.64 20.05
C SER A 122 -9.19 -8.64 21.10
N LYS A 123 -8.59 -9.84 21.24
CA LYS A 123 -9.05 -10.87 22.18
C LYS A 123 -8.52 -10.77 23.61
N THR A 124 -7.91 -9.65 24.03
CA THR A 124 -7.37 -9.54 25.41
C THR A 124 -7.59 -8.16 26.01
N SER A 125 -8.86 -7.81 26.27
CA SER A 125 -9.20 -6.87 27.35
C SER A 125 -10.63 -7.14 27.82
N LYS A 126 -10.79 -8.25 28.53
CA LYS A 126 -11.80 -8.42 29.57
C LYS A 126 -11.05 -9.01 30.75
N ASN A 127 -10.78 -8.15 31.73
CA ASN A 127 -10.63 -8.48 33.15
C ASN A 127 -11.02 -7.22 33.91
#